data_AF-A0A9X2Y8V1-F1
#
_entry.id   AF-A0A9X2Y8V1-F1
#
_cell.length_a   1.000
_cell.length_b   1.000
_cell.length_c   1.000
_cell.angle_alpha   90.00
_cell.angle_beta   90.00
_cell.angle_gamma   90.00
#
_symmetry.space_group_name_H-M   'P 1'
#
loop_
_entity.id
_entity.type
_entity.pdbx_description
1 polymer ?
#
loop_
_entity_poly.entity_id
_entity_poly.type
_entity_poly.pdbx_seq_one_letter_code
_entity_poly.pdbx_strand_id
1 'polypeptide(L)' 'MTTPHTSGTRAKAIDFSATKAVLWLSLTAFFALLTLYFVGLDQGATSVFGSNTAIHEFLHDGRHLLGFPCH' A
#
# COMPACT_ATOMS: atom_id res chain seq x y z
N MET A 1 6.53 -6.57 63.50
CA MET A 1 5.88 -5.80 62.43
C MET A 1 6.22 -6.49 61.11
N THR A 2 5.26 -7.13 60.47
CA THR A 2 5.44 -7.83 59.17
C THR A 2 4.43 -7.25 58.20
N THR A 3 4.88 -6.52 57.19
CA THR A 3 4.03 -5.98 56.12
C THR A 3 3.76 -7.07 55.08
N PRO A 4 2.53 -7.25 54.61
CA PRO A 4 2.25 -8.18 53.53
C PRO A 4 2.76 -7.59 52.21
N HIS A 5 3.57 -8.36 51.46
CA HIS A 5 3.95 -8.02 50.10
C HIS A 5 2.88 -8.54 49.15
N THR A 6 1.96 -7.67 48.74
CA THR A 6 0.93 -8.00 47.75
C THR A 6 1.60 -8.13 46.38
N SER A 7 1.87 -9.36 45.98
CA SER A 7 2.35 -9.67 44.63
C SER A 7 1.21 -9.43 43.64
N GLY A 8 1.18 -8.24 43.03
CA GLY A 8 0.21 -7.89 42.01
C GLY A 8 0.51 -8.63 40.70
N THR A 9 -0.44 -9.45 40.24
CA THR A 9 -0.42 -10.03 38.89
C THR A 9 -0.36 -8.90 37.87
N ARG A 10 0.80 -8.69 37.25
CA ARG A 10 0.99 -7.69 36.20
C ARG A 10 0.21 -8.16 34.96
N ALA A 11 -0.83 -7.43 34.58
CA ALA A 11 -1.56 -7.69 33.35
C ALA A 11 -0.58 -7.65 32.16
N LYS A 12 -0.59 -8.69 31.32
CA LYS A 12 0.27 -8.78 30.14
C LYS A 12 -0.24 -7.78 29.10
N ALA A 13 0.58 -6.80 28.73
CA ALA A 13 0.23 -5.84 27.69
C ALA A 13 0.14 -6.55 26.33
N ILE A 14 -0.90 -6.23 25.56
CA ILE A 14 -1.07 -6.73 24.20
C ILE A 14 -0.14 -5.92 23.28
N ASP A 15 0.73 -6.62 22.55
CA ASP A 15 1.62 -6.01 21.58
C ASP A 15 0.92 -5.89 20.21
N PHE A 16 0.71 -4.65 19.77
CA PHE A 16 0.09 -4.33 18.47
C PHE A 16 1.13 -4.10 17.35
N SER A 17 2.42 -4.29 17.63
CA SER A 17 3.50 -4.03 16.69
C SER A 17 3.35 -4.85 15.40
N ALA A 18 3.10 -6.15 15.54
CA ALA A 18 2.89 -7.05 14.40
C ALA A 18 1.66 -6.65 13.57
N THR A 19 0.53 -6.37 14.22
CA THR A 19 -0.70 -5.92 13.53
C THR A 19 -0.47 -4.62 12.77
N LYS A 20 0.22 -3.64 13.39
CA LYS A 20 0.61 -2.40 12.72
C LYS A 20 1.50 -2.66 11.50
N ALA A 21 2.49 -3.53 11.63
CA ALA A 21 3.38 -3.87 10.53
C ALA A 21 2.62 -4.52 9.37
N VAL A 22 1.75 -5.48 9.66
CA VAL A 22 0.90 -6.14 8.66
C VAL A 22 0.00 -5.13 7.95
N LEU A 23 -0.63 -4.21 8.69
CA LEU A 23 -1.47 -3.17 8.10
C LEU A 23 -0.69 -2.27 7.15
N TRP A 24 0.48 -1.78 7.57
CA TRP A 24 1.33 -0.95 6.73
C TRP A 24 1.82 -1.68 5.49
N LEU A 25 2.34 -2.90 5.64
CA LEU A 25 2.83 -3.69 4.52
C LEU A 25 1.70 -4.03 3.53
N SER A 26 0.52 -4.41 4.03
CA SER A 26 -0.63 -4.73 3.19
C SER A 26 -1.10 -3.50 2.41
N LEU A 27 -1.18 -2.34 3.07
CA LEU A 27 -1.58 -1.09 2.45
C LEU A 27 -0.58 -0.67 1.37
N THR A 28 0.72 -0.72 1.69
CA THR A 28 1.78 -0.39 0.72
C THR A 28 1.77 -1.36 -0.46
N ALA A 29 1.62 -2.66 -0.23
CA ALA A 29 1.54 -3.66 -1.29
C ALA A 29 0.32 -3.42 -2.18
N PHE A 30 -0.84 -3.12 -1.59
CA PHE A 30 -2.06 -2.79 -2.34
C PHE A 30 -1.86 -1.57 -3.25
N PHE A 31 -1.31 -0.48 -2.72
CA PHE A 31 -1.05 0.72 -3.53
C PHE A 31 0.01 0.49 -4.60
N ALA A 32 1.06 -0.28 -4.31
CA ALA A 32 2.06 -0.64 -5.32
C ALA A 32 1.43 -1.41 -6.49
N LEU A 33 0.57 -2.39 -6.20
CA LEU A 33 -0.18 -3.13 -7.22
C LEU A 33 -1.13 -2.22 -8.00
N LEU A 34 -1.81 -1.30 -7.32
CA LEU A 34 -2.69 -0.32 -7.96
C LEU A 34 -1.92 0.58 -8.94
N THR A 35 -0.74 1.06 -8.54
CA THR A 35 0.13 1.85 -9.43
C THR A 35 0.57 1.02 -10.63
N LEU A 36 1.03 -0.23 -10.43
CA LEU A 36 1.43 -1.10 -11.53
C LEU A 36 0.28 -1.40 -12.49
N TYR A 37 -0.94 -1.57 -11.97
CA TYR A 37 -2.14 -1.72 -12.79
C TYR A 37 -2.35 -0.50 -13.68
N PHE A 38 -2.36 0.72 -13.13
CA PHE A 38 -2.57 1.92 -13.93
C PHE A 38 -1.44 2.18 -14.92
N VAL A 39 -0.17 1.99 -14.53
CA VAL A 39 1.00 2.20 -15.40
C VAL A 39 1.06 1.20 -16.55
N GLY A 40 0.72 -0.07 -16.30
CA GLY A 40 1.00 -1.15 -17.25
C GLY A 40 -0.23 -1.80 -17.90
N LEU A 41 -1.36 -1.85 -17.19
CA LEU A 41 -2.53 -2.65 -17.56
C LEU A 41 -3.76 -1.81 -17.93
N ASP A 42 -3.79 -0.52 -17.59
CA ASP A 42 -4.87 0.38 -18.01
C ASP A 42 -4.68 0.78 -19.49
N GLN A 43 -5.04 -0.16 -20.36
CA GLN A 43 -4.92 -0.07 -21.81
C GLN A 43 -6.29 -0.41 -22.39
N GLY A 44 -7.16 0.57 -22.63
CA GLY A 44 -8.47 0.49 -23.34
C GLY A 44 -9.36 -0.77 -23.17
N ALA A 45 -8.89 -1.95 -23.58
CA ALA A 45 -9.55 -3.26 -23.41
C ALA A 45 -9.51 -3.81 -21.98
N THR A 46 -8.52 -3.45 -21.16
CA THR A 46 -8.39 -3.89 -19.75
C THR A 46 -8.55 -2.76 -18.74
N SER A 47 -9.03 -1.59 -19.20
CA SER A 47 -9.22 -0.40 -18.37
C SER A 47 -10.51 -0.49 -17.54
N VAL A 48 -10.41 -0.10 -16.26
CA VAL A 48 -11.60 0.09 -15.40
C VAL A 48 -12.46 1.26 -15.90
N PHE A 49 -11.88 2.20 -16.65
CA PHE A 49 -12.56 3.37 -17.19
C PHE A 49 -13.13 3.16 -18.60
N GLY A 50 -13.14 1.90 -19.08
CA GLY A 50 -13.68 1.54 -20.38
C GLY A 50 -12.80 2.04 -21.53
N SER A 51 -13.44 2.60 -22.58
CA SER A 51 -12.71 3.11 -23.75
C SER A 51 -11.99 4.45 -23.50
N ASN A 52 -12.02 4.99 -22.29
CA ASN A 52 -11.37 6.25 -21.95
C ASN A 52 -9.90 6.04 -21.56
N THR A 53 -8.99 6.56 -22.37
CA THR A 53 -7.52 6.42 -22.23
C THR A 53 -6.84 7.60 -21.54
N ALA A 54 -7.59 8.51 -20.89
CA ALA A 54 -7.00 9.69 -20.26
C ALA A 54 -5.86 9.37 -19.27
N ILE A 55 -6.00 8.28 -18.51
CA ILE A 55 -4.97 7.83 -17.57
C ILE A 55 -3.76 7.25 -18.30
N HIS A 56 -4.01 6.45 -19.34
CA HIS A 56 -2.98 5.93 -20.22
C HIS A 56 -2.14 7.05 -20.83
N GLU A 57 -2.78 8.08 -21.39
CA GLU A 57 -2.10 9.22 -22.02
C GLU A 57 -1.31 10.03 -21.00
N PHE A 58 -1.88 10.32 -19.83
CA PHE A 58 -1.16 11.01 -18.75
C PHE A 58 0.11 10.26 -18.31
N LEU A 59 0.00 8.95 -18.11
CA LEU A 59 1.13 8.10 -17.72
C LEU A 59 2.15 7.94 -18.86
N HIS A 60 1.65 7.82 -20.09
CA HIS A 60 2.47 7.77 -21.30
C HIS A 60 3.30 9.04 -21.45
N ASP A 61 2.70 10.22 -21.27
CA ASP A 61 3.37 11.52 -21.33
C ASP A 61 4.33 11.74 -20.15
N GLY A 62 3.97 11.29 -18.95
CA GLY A 62 4.85 11.32 -17.78
C GLY A 62 6.13 10.51 -17.99
N ARG A 63 6.04 9.35 -18.65
CA ARG A 63 7.21 8.55 -19.03
C ARG A 63 8.13 9.32 -19.99
N HIS A 64 7.55 9.98 -20.99
CA HIS A 64 8.30 10.84 -21.93
C HIS A 64 8.96 12.02 -21.24
N LEU A 65 8.28 12.66 -20.29
CA LEU A 65 8.84 13.75 -19.48
C LEU A 65 10.06 13.30 -18.67
N LEU A 66 10.06 12.05 -18.19
CA LEU A 66 11.19 11.45 -17.48
C LEU A 66 12.30 10.94 -18.43
N GLY A 67 12.18 11.17 -19.73
CA GLY A 67 13.20 10.83 -20.74
C GLY A 67 13.24 9.36 -21.14
N PHE A 68 12.24 8.57 -20.75
CA PHE A 68 12.16 7.16 -21.15
C PHE A 68 11.55 7.05 -22.56
N PRO A 69 12.21 6.35 -23.50
CA PRO A 69 11.71 6.21 -24.86
C PRO A 69 10.44 5.35 -24.93
N CYS A 70 9.56 5.64 -25.89
CA CYS A 70 8.49 4.76 -26.35
C CYS A 70 8.82 4.13 -27.71
N HIS A 71 8.12 3.05 -28.06
CA HIS A 71 8.21 2.42 -29.37
C HIS A 71 7.22 3.09 -30.33
#